data_AF-A0A0V0USP3-F1
#
_entry.id   AF-A0A0V0USP3-F1
#
_cell.length_a   1.000
_cell.length_b   1.000
_cell.length_c   1.000
_cell.angle_alpha   90.00
_cell.angle_beta   90.00
_cell.angle_gamma   90.00
#
_symmetry.space_group_name_H-M   'P 1'
#
loop_
_entity.id
_entity.type
_entity.pdbx_description
1 polymer ?
#
loop_
_entity_poly.entity_id
_entity_poly.type
_entity_poly.pdbx_seq_one_letter_code
_entity_poly.pdbx_strand_id
1 'polypeptide(L)'
;LKGDYQILDRSIKLVTSPIAVDGQASSFESDVSHESGNKFCAIDKPYHKSQTKEPAMAVCIDDATIFGQFNQIGQIVENCA
;
A
#
# COMPACT_ATOMS: atom_id res chain seq x y z
N LEU A 1 -12.82 12.25 -11.91
CA LEU A 1 -11.61 12.52 -11.09
C LEU A 1 -12.08 13.26 -9.84
N LYS A 2 -12.22 12.56 -8.72
CA LYS A 2 -12.63 13.13 -7.42
C LYS A 2 -11.40 13.82 -6.82
N GLY A 3 -11.26 15.11 -7.13
CA GLY A 3 -10.58 16.16 -6.37
C GLY A 3 -9.11 15.94 -5.99
N ASP A 4 -8.21 16.69 -6.63
CA ASP A 4 -6.92 17.04 -6.04
C ASP A 4 -7.15 17.72 -4.68
N TYR A 5 -6.92 17.00 -3.58
CA TYR A 5 -7.01 17.57 -2.26
C TYR A 5 -5.62 18.05 -1.82
N GLN A 6 -5.48 19.35 -1.52
CA GLN A 6 -4.27 19.91 -0.92
C GLN A 6 -4.38 19.83 0.61
N ILE A 7 -3.59 18.96 1.25
CA ILE A 7 -3.39 19.01 2.71
C ILE A 7 -1.94 19.35 3.00
N LEU A 8 -1.77 20.46 3.74
CA LEU A 8 -0.54 20.86 4.45
C LEU A 8 0.73 20.74 3.61
N ASP A 9 0.88 21.63 2.61
CA ASP A 9 2.14 21.82 1.86
C ASP A 9 2.73 20.56 1.19
N ARG A 10 1.94 19.48 1.11
CA ARG A 10 2.27 18.23 0.42
C ARG A 10 1.15 17.87 -0.54
N SER A 11 1.48 17.86 -1.82
CA SER A 11 0.57 17.38 -2.86
C SER A 11 0.38 15.86 -2.73
N ILE A 12 -0.66 15.45 -2.03
CA ILE A 12 -1.08 14.03 -1.97
C ILE A 12 -1.89 13.76 -3.24
N LYS A 13 -1.34 12.96 -4.13
CA LYS A 13 -2.05 12.51 -5.33
C LYS A 13 -2.74 11.19 -5.02
N LEU A 14 -4.07 11.20 -5.07
CA LEU A 14 -4.83 9.96 -5.09
C LEU A 14 -4.56 9.28 -6.44
N VAL A 15 -3.84 8.16 -6.41
CA VAL A 15 -3.55 7.43 -7.64
C VAL A 15 -4.73 6.53 -7.97
N THR A 16 -5.34 6.76 -9.12
CA THR A 16 -6.46 5.94 -9.60
C THR A 16 -5.92 4.62 -10.15
N SER A 17 -6.38 3.49 -9.60
CA SER A 17 -6.10 2.17 -10.15
C SER A 17 -6.71 2.02 -11.56
N PRO A 18 -6.01 1.38 -12.51
CA PRO A 18 -4.67 0.82 -12.40
C PRO A 18 -3.56 1.86 -12.56
N ILE A 19 -2.42 1.61 -11.94
CA ILE A 19 -1.19 2.43 -12.02
C ILE A 19 -0.13 1.66 -12.81
N ALA A 20 0.77 2.36 -13.50
CA ALA A 20 1.92 1.73 -14.14
C ALA A 20 3.18 1.98 -13.28
N VAL A 21 3.79 0.91 -12.78
CA VAL A 21 5.09 0.94 -12.09
C VAL A 21 6.09 0.24 -13.00
N ASP A 22 7.12 0.95 -13.47
CA ASP A 22 8.12 0.44 -14.41
C ASP A 22 7.53 -0.24 -15.67
N GLY A 23 6.38 0.28 -16.15
CA GLY A 23 5.68 -0.25 -17.32
C GLY A 23 4.81 -1.49 -17.04
N GLN A 24 4.76 -1.97 -15.80
CA GLN A 24 3.85 -3.03 -15.37
C GLN A 24 2.61 -2.43 -14.71
N ALA A 25 1.43 -2.93 -15.08
CA ALA A 25 0.17 -2.48 -14.49
C ALA A 25 0.00 -3.09 -13.08
N SER A 26 -0.15 -2.24 -12.06
CA SER A 26 -0.57 -2.60 -10.71
C SER A 26 -1.99 -2.08 -10.49
N SER A 27 -2.91 -2.95 -10.09
CA SER A 27 -4.27 -2.58 -9.72
C SER A 27 -4.51 -2.78 -8.22
N PHE A 28 -5.49 -2.07 -7.68
CA PHE A 28 -5.90 -2.22 -6.28
C PHE A 28 -6.24 -3.67 -5.90
N GLU A 29 -6.85 -4.43 -6.81
CA GLU A 29 -7.19 -5.84 -6.60
C GLU A 29 -5.97 -6.78 -6.66
N SER A 30 -4.89 -6.36 -7.32
CA SER A 30 -3.63 -7.11 -7.38
C SER A 30 -2.66 -6.73 -6.26
N ASP A 31 -2.89 -5.62 -5.56
CA ASP A 31 -2.05 -5.17 -4.45
C ASP A 31 -2.26 -6.10 -3.24
N VAL A 32 -1.40 -7.11 -3.13
CA VAL A 32 -1.40 -8.03 -2.00
C VAL A 32 -0.50 -7.47 -0.90
N SER A 33 -0.91 -6.36 -0.30
CA SER A 33 -0.27 -5.87 0.92
C SER A 33 -0.83 -6.61 2.14
N HIS A 34 0.03 -6.98 3.08
CA HIS A 34 -0.40 -7.51 4.37
C HIS A 34 0.16 -6.61 5.47
N GLU A 35 -0.75 -6.07 6.29
CA GLU A 35 -0.39 -5.21 7.42
C GLU A 35 -0.38 -6.02 8.70
N SER A 36 0.79 -6.18 9.31
CA SER A 36 0.94 -6.85 10.59
C SER A 36 1.64 -5.91 11.57
N GLY A 37 0.86 -5.17 12.34
CA GLY A 37 1.38 -4.18 13.29
C GLY A 37 1.97 -2.97 12.55
N ASN A 38 3.21 -2.60 12.87
CA ASN A 38 3.92 -1.45 12.30
C ASN A 38 4.76 -1.79 11.05
N LYS A 39 4.44 -2.90 10.37
CA LYS A 39 5.19 -3.45 9.22
C LYS A 39 4.34 -3.43 7.97
N PHE A 40 4.90 -2.88 6.89
CA PHE A 40 4.33 -3.04 5.55
C PHE A 40 5.00 -4.20 4.86
N CYS A 41 4.22 -5.17 4.39
CA CYS A 41 4.73 -6.30 3.63
C CYS A 41 4.08 -6.36 2.25
N ALA A 42 4.89 -6.53 1.22
CA ALA A 42 4.45 -6.98 -0.10
C ALA A 42 4.70 -8.48 -0.21
N ILE A 43 3.66 -9.24 -0.56
CA ILE A 43 3.77 -10.68 -0.77
C ILE A 43 3.60 -11.03 -2.25
N ASP A 44 4.38 -11.99 -2.72
CA ASP A 44 4.33 -12.45 -4.12
C ASP A 44 3.10 -13.33 -4.40
N LYS A 45 2.57 -13.99 -3.36
CA LYS A 45 1.42 -14.89 -3.42
C LYS A 45 0.58 -14.75 -2.14
N PRO A 46 -0.75 -14.90 -2.21
CA PRO A 46 -1.60 -14.90 -1.02
C PRO A 46 -1.20 -16.02 -0.05
N TYR A 47 -1.19 -15.68 1.25
CA TYR A 47 -0.82 -16.62 2.30
C TYR A 47 -1.94 -17.66 2.48
N HIS A 48 -1.65 -18.92 2.21
CA HIS A 48 -2.52 -20.04 2.53
C HIS A 48 -1.89 -20.85 3.66
N LYS A 49 -2.68 -21.26 4.66
CA LYS A 49 -2.22 -22.07 5.81
C LYS A 49 -1.42 -23.32 5.41
N SER A 50 -1.67 -23.83 4.20
CA SER A 50 -0.92 -24.93 3.60
C SER A 50 -0.44 -24.52 2.21
N GLN A 51 0.80 -24.07 2.10
CA GLN A 51 1.49 -23.94 0.81
C GLN A 51 2.35 -25.19 0.60
N THR A 52 1.83 -26.13 -0.19
CA THR A 52 2.42 -27.47 -0.36
C THR A 52 3.29 -27.62 -1.60
N LYS A 53 3.33 -26.63 -2.50
CA LYS A 53 4.05 -26.71 -3.78
C LYS A 53 5.20 -25.72 -3.92
N GLU A 54 4.97 -24.45 -3.61
CA GLU A 54 5.98 -23.40 -3.77
C GLU A 54 5.94 -22.47 -2.55
N PRO A 55 7.10 -22.04 -2.03
CA PRO A 55 7.15 -21.05 -0.96
C PRO A 55 6.63 -19.72 -1.48
N ALA A 56 5.86 -19.00 -0.66
CA ALA A 56 5.64 -17.57 -0.83
C ALA A 56 6.80 -16.78 -0.24
N MET A 57 7.06 -15.64 -0.85
CA MET A 57 8.02 -14.65 -0.39
C MET A 57 7.30 -13.39 0.07
N ALA A 58 7.83 -12.80 1.13
CA ALA A 58 7.40 -11.51 1.63
C ALA A 58 8.62 -10.59 1.73
N VAL A 59 8.48 -9.38 1.22
CA VAL A 59 9.42 -8.29 1.50
C VAL A 59 8.72 -7.33 2.43
N CYS A 60 9.27 -7.14 3.63
CA CYS A 60 8.69 -6.32 4.67
C CYS A 60 9.59 -5.15 5.04
N ILE A 61 8.98 -3.99 5.26
CA ILE A 61 9.60 -2.80 5.81
C ILE A 61 9.12 -2.68 7.26
N ASP A 62 10.06 -2.78 8.21
CA ASP A 62 9.85 -2.58 9.64
C ASP A 62 10.53 -1.30 10.09
N ASP A 63 9.93 -0.17 9.72
CA ASP A 63 10.39 1.16 10.13
C ASP A 63 9.21 1.95 10.68
N ALA A 64 9.23 2.18 11.99
CA ALA A 64 8.18 2.90 12.70
C ALA A 64 7.99 4.33 12.18
N THR A 65 9.03 4.94 11.59
CA THR A 65 8.96 6.28 10.99
C THR A 65 8.15 6.24 9.70
N ILE A 66 8.41 5.25 8.83
CA ILE A 66 7.67 5.07 7.58
C ILE A 66 6.21 4.75 7.89
N PHE A 67 5.96 3.83 8.83
CA PHE A 67 4.62 3.50 9.30
C PHE A 67 3.86 4.72 9.86
N GLY A 68 4.51 5.51 10.71
CA GLY A 68 3.92 6.74 11.25
C GLY A 68 3.53 7.74 10.16
N GLN A 69 4.38 7.92 9.14
CA GLN A 69 4.10 8.83 8.03
C GLN A 69 2.88 8.39 7.20
N PHE A 70 2.78 7.11 6.86
CA PHE A 70 1.62 6.59 6.12
C PHE A 70 0.33 6.68 6.94
N ASN A 71 0.37 6.41 8.25
CA ASN A 71 -0.79 6.54 9.13
C ASN A 71 -1.29 8.00 9.19
N GLN A 72 -0.37 8.96 9.26
CA GLN A 72 -0.72 10.39 9.18
C GLN A 72 -1.38 10.76 7.84
N ILE A 73 -0.86 10.24 6.73
CA ILE A 73 -1.44 10.44 5.39
C ILE A 73 -2.83 9.79 5.29
N GLY A 74 -3.04 8.61 5.87
CA GLY A 74 -4.33 7.93 5.91
C GLY A 74 -5.41 8.75 6.62
N GLN A 75 -5.11 9.24 7.82
CA GLN A 75 -6.02 10.11 8.60
C GLN A 75 -6.37 11.40 7.84
N ILE A 76 -5.39 11.95 7.12
CA ILE A 76 -5.55 13.11 6.26
C ILE A 76 -6.54 12.82 5.12
N VAL A 77 -6.41 11.68 4.43
CA VAL A 77 -7.31 11.28 3.33
C VAL A 77 -8.72 10.94 3.81
N GLU A 78 -8.90 10.32 4.97
CA GLU A 78 -10.23 10.07 5.55
C GLU A 78 -11.00 11.38 5.82
N ASN A 79 -10.30 12.42 6.25
CA ASN A 79 -10.89 13.75 6.45
C ASN A 79 -11.24 14.47 5.13
N CYS A 80 -10.82 13.94 3.98
CA CYS A 80 -11.15 14.45 2.64
C CYS A 80 -12.42 13.81 2.03
N ALA A 81 -12.98 12.78 2.68
CA ALA A 81 -13.95 11.87 2.07
C ALA A 81 -15.39 12.39 2.07
#